data_AF-A0AAU2LVR1-F1
#
_entry.id   AF-A0AAU2LVR1-F1
#
_cell.length_a   1.000
_cell.length_b   1.000
_cell.length_c   1.000
_cell.angle_alpha   90.00
_cell.angle_beta   90.00
_cell.angle_gamma   90.00
#
_symmetry.space_group_name_H-M   'P 1'
#
loop_
_entity.id
_entity.type
_entity.pdbx_description
1 polymer ?
#
loop_
_entity_poly.entity_id
_entity_poly.type
_entity_poly.pdbx_seq_one_letter_code
_entity_poly.pdbx_strand_id
1 'polypeptide(L)'
;MGPLKPNLFDLAVGLIAFLAVFATLTKTLLPRIEKTLAEREEATAGTTERAEEVRLEAQRIHAEYHAELSAARHEASQIRQAAHEEGVTLLAAVRAEGQRLREELVAVATVQLGADRVIAEAELREDVLGLATELAGRIIGEPLTDIDRARTIADEFFANAEANAKS
;
A
#
# COMPACT_ATOMS: atom_id res chain seq x y z
N MET A 1 107.10 33.83 13.18
CA MET A 1 106.73 32.92 12.07
C MET A 1 107.40 31.57 12.31
N GLY A 2 106.77 30.73 13.14
CA GLY A 2 107.28 29.40 13.46
C GLY A 2 106.99 28.42 12.31
N PRO A 3 107.82 27.38 12.11
CA PRO A 3 107.74 26.50 10.96
C PRO A 3 106.46 25.65 11.00
N LEU A 4 105.49 26.00 10.16
CA LEU A 4 104.29 25.21 9.85
C LEU A 4 104.65 24.03 8.93
N LYS A 5 105.52 23.14 9.40
CA LYS A 5 105.56 21.78 8.84
C LYS A 5 104.73 20.91 9.79
N PRO A 6 103.54 20.44 9.36
CA PRO A 6 102.76 19.54 10.19
C PRO A 6 103.63 18.34 10.53
N ASN A 7 103.76 18.04 11.82
CA ASN A 7 104.41 16.82 12.27
C ASN A 7 103.57 15.66 11.74
N LEU A 8 104.13 14.81 10.87
CA LEU A 8 103.37 13.73 10.22
C LEU A 8 102.71 12.80 11.24
N PHE A 9 103.29 12.69 12.43
CA PHE A 9 102.73 11.92 13.54
C PHE A 9 101.41 12.53 14.07
N ASP A 10 101.37 13.84 14.32
CA ASP A 10 100.16 14.52 14.82
C ASP A 10 99.03 14.49 13.78
N LEU A 11 99.40 14.60 12.50
CA LEU A 11 98.44 14.45 11.38
C LEU A 11 97.87 13.02 11.32
N ALA A 12 98.71 11.99 11.49
CA ALA A 12 98.28 10.60 11.48
C ALA A 12 97.36 10.28 12.66
N VAL A 13 97.69 10.73 13.88
CA VAL A 13 96.85 10.54 15.07
C VAL A 13 95.53 11.29 14.93
N GLY A 14 95.57 12.54 14.44
CA GLY A 14 94.35 13.32 14.15
C GLY A 14 93.46 12.66 13.10
N LEU A 15 94.05 12.07 12.05
CA LEU A 15 93.31 11.33 11.03
C LEU A 15 92.67 10.06 11.58
N ILE A 16 93.38 9.31 12.43
CA ILE A 16 92.84 8.11 13.08
C ILE A 16 91.68 8.47 14.01
N ALA A 17 91.82 9.53 14.82
CA ALA A 17 90.75 10.02 15.69
C ALA A 17 89.54 10.50 14.88
N PHE A 18 89.77 11.24 13.79
CA PHE A 18 88.73 11.67 12.87
C PHE A 18 87.99 10.48 12.26
N LEU A 19 88.72 9.47 11.75
CA LEU A 19 88.12 8.27 11.17
C LEU A 19 87.36 7.44 12.19
N ALA A 20 87.83 7.34 13.43
CA ALA A 20 87.12 6.64 14.51
C ALA A 20 85.78 7.32 14.85
N VAL A 21 85.77 8.66 14.95
CA VAL A 21 84.53 9.44 15.16
C VAL A 21 83.62 9.36 13.93
N PHE A 22 84.16 9.50 12.73
CA PHE A 22 83.42 9.40 11.47
C PHE A 22 82.78 8.03 11.29
N ALA A 23 83.50 6.94 11.59
CA ALA A 23 82.96 5.59 11.57
C ALA A 23 81.83 5.40 12.59
N THR A 24 81.95 6.01 13.78
CA THR A 24 80.91 5.94 14.81
C THR A 24 79.64 6.72 14.40
N LEU A 25 79.82 7.90 13.78
CA LEU A 25 78.71 8.70 13.27
C LEU A 25 78.01 8.02 12.09
N THR A 26 78.75 7.50 11.12
CA THR A 26 78.17 6.80 9.97
C THR A 26 77.46 5.51 10.40
N LYS A 27 78.05 4.74 11.33
CA LYS A 27 77.45 3.49 11.83
C LYS A 27 76.24 3.71 12.74
N THR A 28 76.14 4.82 13.46
CA THR A 28 75.11 5.02 14.50
C THR A 28 74.09 6.11 14.17
N LEU A 29 74.54 7.26 13.67
CA LEU A 29 73.70 8.44 13.46
C LEU A 29 72.95 8.36 12.13
N LEU A 30 73.64 7.94 11.06
CA LEU A 30 73.04 7.77 9.74
C LEU A 30 71.83 6.81 9.73
N PRO A 31 71.92 5.57 10.28
CA PRO A 31 70.77 4.67 10.28
C PRO A 31 69.61 5.16 11.16
N ARG A 32 69.88 5.97 12.19
CA ARG A 32 68.82 6.58 13.01
C ARG A 32 68.06 7.65 12.23
N ILE A 33 68.76 8.48 11.46
CA ILE A 33 68.14 9.51 10.61
C ILE A 33 67.29 8.85 9.52
N GLU A 34 67.85 7.88 8.81
CA GLU A 34 67.13 7.12 7.78
C GLU A 34 65.87 6.47 8.34
N LYS A 35 65.96 5.82 9.50
CA LYS A 35 64.81 5.21 10.18
C LYS A 35 63.71 6.24 10.47
N THR A 36 64.05 7.39 11.04
CA THR A 36 63.04 8.42 11.35
C THR A 36 62.43 9.06 10.10
N LEU A 37 63.17 9.13 9.00
CA LEU A 37 62.67 9.67 7.75
C LEU A 37 61.72 8.66 7.09
N ALA A 38 62.08 7.38 7.07
CA ALA A 38 61.23 6.29 6.61
C ALA A 38 59.94 6.17 7.43
N GLU A 39 60.01 6.26 8.76
CA GLU A 39 58.81 6.26 9.63
C GLU A 39 57.87 7.43 9.32
N ARG A 40 58.42 8.62 9.04
CA ARG A 40 57.61 9.79 8.66
C ARG A 40 57.01 9.67 7.27
N GLU A 41 57.78 9.15 6.33
CA GLU A 41 57.33 8.92 4.95
C GLU A 41 56.20 7.88 4.93
N GLU A 42 56.37 6.76 5.63
CA GLU A 42 55.35 5.72 5.78
C GLU A 42 54.09 6.24 6.51
N ALA A 43 54.26 7.03 7.58
CA ALA A 43 53.13 7.62 8.29
C ALA A 43 52.35 8.62 7.42
N THR A 44 53.02 9.37 6.54
CA THR A 44 52.38 10.36 5.66
C THR A 44 51.73 9.70 4.44
N ALA A 45 52.45 8.76 3.80
CA ALA A 45 51.93 8.01 2.66
C ALA A 45 50.74 7.14 3.09
N GLY A 46 50.89 6.39 4.19
CA GLY A 46 49.87 5.48 4.70
C GLY A 46 48.64 6.18 5.30
N THR A 47 48.73 7.46 5.67
CA THR A 47 47.54 8.25 6.07
C THR A 47 46.81 8.82 4.87
N THR A 48 47.54 9.21 3.81
CA THR A 48 46.96 9.71 2.57
C THR A 48 46.20 8.61 1.83
N GLU A 49 46.80 7.44 1.68
CA GLU A 49 46.18 6.28 1.04
C GLU A 49 44.90 5.85 1.78
N ARG A 50 44.96 5.71 3.12
CA ARG A 50 43.79 5.41 3.95
C ARG A 50 42.70 6.48 3.85
N ALA A 51 43.06 7.76 3.77
CA ALA A 51 42.08 8.84 3.62
C ALA A 51 41.38 8.79 2.26
N GLU A 52 42.11 8.44 1.19
CA GLU A 52 41.53 8.25 -0.14
C GLU A 52 40.62 7.03 -0.20
N GLU A 53 41.03 5.90 0.38
CA GLU A 53 40.21 4.69 0.48
C GLU A 53 38.90 4.96 1.21
N VAL A 54 38.97 5.58 2.40
CA VAL A 54 37.78 5.95 3.18
C VAL A 54 36.88 6.91 2.41
N ARG A 55 37.46 7.87 1.67
CA ARG A 55 36.68 8.80 0.85
C ARG A 55 35.98 8.11 -0.31
N LEU A 56 36.67 7.19 -0.99
CA LEU A 56 36.10 6.39 -2.09
C LEU A 56 35.00 5.48 -1.57
N GLU A 57 35.21 4.82 -0.44
CA GLU A 57 34.21 3.99 0.20
C GLU A 57 32.98 4.80 0.63
N ALA A 58 33.19 5.96 1.25
CA ALA A 58 32.09 6.86 1.61
C ALA A 58 31.30 7.32 0.37
N GLN A 59 31.98 7.64 -0.74
CA GLN A 59 31.32 7.99 -2.00
C GLN A 59 30.53 6.82 -2.57
N ARG A 60 31.08 5.60 -2.53
CA ARG A 60 30.40 4.38 -2.98
C ARG A 60 29.15 4.12 -2.16
N ILE A 61 29.26 4.11 -0.83
CA ILE A 61 28.13 3.90 0.08
C ILE A 61 27.06 4.98 -0.12
N HIS A 62 27.47 6.24 -0.29
CA HIS A 62 26.54 7.33 -0.56
C HIS A 62 25.80 7.12 -1.89
N ALA A 63 26.51 6.72 -2.95
CA ALA A 63 25.90 6.42 -4.24
C ALA A 63 24.92 5.23 -4.16
N GLU A 64 25.31 4.14 -3.48
CA GLU A 64 24.46 2.97 -3.23
C GLU A 64 23.20 3.37 -2.44
N TYR A 65 23.35 4.16 -1.38
CA TYR A 65 22.23 4.67 -0.59
C TYR A 65 21.24 5.50 -1.40
N HIS A 66 21.72 6.41 -2.26
CA HIS A 66 20.84 7.20 -3.13
C HIS A 66 20.16 6.34 -4.20
N ALA A 67 20.87 5.33 -4.72
CA ALA A 67 20.29 4.38 -5.67
C ALA A 67 19.16 3.57 -5.00
N GLU A 68 19.39 3.07 -3.79
CA GLU A 68 18.38 2.35 -2.99
C GLU A 68 17.18 3.26 -2.66
N LEU A 69 17.43 4.50 -2.25
CA LEU A 69 16.36 5.47 -1.99
C LEU A 69 15.52 5.76 -3.24
N SER A 70 16.16 5.89 -4.40
CA SER A 70 15.47 6.07 -5.68
C SER A 70 14.64 4.84 -6.05
N ALA A 71 15.21 3.64 -5.89
CA ALA A 71 14.52 2.38 -6.13
C ALA A 71 13.29 2.23 -5.22
N ALA A 72 13.45 2.47 -3.91
CA ALA A 72 12.37 2.41 -2.94
C ALA A 72 11.26 3.45 -3.24
N ARG A 73 11.61 4.67 -3.67
CA ARG A 73 10.63 5.67 -4.11
C ARG A 73 9.86 5.22 -5.35
N HIS A 74 10.56 4.60 -6.30
CA HIS A 74 9.95 4.07 -7.51
C HIS A 74 8.99 2.91 -7.19
N GLU A 75 9.42 1.95 -6.38
CA GLU A 75 8.60 0.83 -5.91
C GLU A 75 7.37 1.34 -5.14
N ALA A 76 7.55 2.27 -4.21
CA ALA A 76 6.42 2.88 -3.49
C ALA A 76 5.44 3.59 -4.43
N SER A 77 5.91 4.20 -5.52
CA SER A 77 5.04 4.78 -6.54
C SER A 77 4.28 3.71 -7.32
N GLN A 78 4.94 2.61 -7.68
CA GLN A 78 4.29 1.48 -8.35
C GLN A 78 3.22 0.84 -7.46
N ILE A 79 3.52 0.60 -6.19
CA ILE A 79 2.56 0.04 -5.22
C ILE A 79 1.34 0.94 -5.09
N ARG A 80 1.53 2.25 -4.97
CA ARG A 80 0.39 3.20 -4.90
C ARG A 80 -0.45 3.19 -6.16
N GLN A 81 0.19 3.11 -7.33
CA GLN A 81 -0.52 3.07 -8.60
C GLN A 81 -1.32 1.77 -8.75
N ALA A 82 -0.71 0.63 -8.45
CA ALA A 82 -1.36 -0.67 -8.48
C ALA A 82 -2.56 -0.72 -7.51
N ALA A 83 -2.39 -0.24 -6.28
CA ALA A 83 -3.47 -0.17 -5.30
C ALA A 83 -4.61 0.78 -5.74
N HIS A 84 -4.30 1.85 -6.47
CA HIS A 84 -5.32 2.74 -7.02
C HIS A 84 -6.12 2.06 -8.13
N GLU A 85 -5.45 1.39 -9.07
CA GLU A 85 -6.09 0.65 -10.16
C GLU A 85 -6.94 -0.52 -9.64
N GLU A 86 -6.41 -1.27 -8.68
CA GLU A 86 -7.15 -2.33 -7.97
C GLU A 86 -8.36 -1.75 -7.22
N GLY A 87 -8.20 -0.62 -6.53
CA GLY A 87 -9.29 0.05 -5.84
C GLY A 87 -10.41 0.52 -6.78
N VAL A 88 -10.06 1.07 -7.94
CA VAL A 88 -11.03 1.52 -8.96
C VAL A 88 -11.79 0.32 -9.55
N THR A 89 -11.08 -0.76 -9.89
CA THR A 89 -11.70 -1.98 -10.45
C THR A 89 -12.59 -2.67 -9.42
N LEU A 90 -12.15 -2.78 -8.17
CA LEU A 90 -12.95 -3.31 -7.06
C LEU A 90 -14.22 -2.48 -6.84
N LEU A 91 -14.09 -1.15 -6.82
CA LEU A 91 -15.24 -0.27 -6.64
C LEU A 91 -16.25 -0.39 -7.78
N ALA A 92 -15.78 -0.55 -9.02
CA ALA A 92 -16.64 -0.81 -10.16
C ALA A 92 -17.37 -2.17 -10.01
N ALA A 93 -16.65 -3.23 -9.61
CA ALA A 93 -17.23 -4.55 -9.38
C ALA A 93 -18.28 -4.54 -8.26
N VAL A 94 -17.97 -3.93 -7.11
CA VAL A 94 -18.91 -3.80 -5.97
C VAL A 94 -20.15 -3.00 -6.37
N ARG A 95 -20.00 -1.93 -7.16
CA ARG A 95 -21.15 -1.17 -7.66
C ARG A 95 -22.01 -2.00 -8.61
N ALA A 96 -21.41 -2.71 -9.56
CA ALA A 96 -22.13 -3.56 -10.49
C ALA A 96 -22.92 -4.66 -9.75
N GLU A 97 -22.27 -5.32 -8.80
CA GLU A 97 -22.93 -6.34 -7.96
C GLU A 97 -24.05 -5.75 -7.11
N GLY A 98 -23.84 -4.57 -6.51
CA GLY A 98 -24.88 -3.86 -5.77
C GLY A 98 -26.09 -3.47 -6.62
N GLN A 99 -25.88 -3.12 -7.90
CA GLN A 99 -26.99 -2.87 -8.83
C GLN A 99 -27.76 -4.15 -9.15
N ARG A 100 -27.05 -5.24 -9.44
CA ARG A 100 -27.64 -6.55 -9.71
C ARG A 100 -28.50 -7.04 -8.54
N LEU A 101 -27.97 -6.98 -7.31
CA LEU A 101 -28.69 -7.37 -6.10
C LEU A 101 -29.92 -6.49 -5.85
N ARG A 102 -29.84 -5.19 -6.13
CA ARG A 102 -30.98 -4.28 -6.05
C ARG A 102 -32.08 -4.65 -7.03
N GLU A 103 -31.72 -4.90 -8.29
CA GLU A 103 -32.68 -5.27 -9.33
C GLU A 103 -33.37 -6.60 -8.99
N GLU A 104 -32.60 -7.58 -8.51
CA GLU A 104 -33.11 -8.85 -8.02
C GLU A 104 -34.08 -8.67 -6.85
N LEU A 105 -33.71 -7.88 -5.85
CA LEU A 105 -34.57 -7.59 -4.70
C LEU A 105 -35.87 -6.88 -5.12
N VAL A 106 -35.78 -5.90 -6.01
CA VAL A 106 -36.96 -5.18 -6.53
C VAL A 106 -37.86 -6.14 -7.30
N ALA A 107 -37.30 -6.99 -8.17
CA ALA A 107 -38.09 -7.99 -8.90
C ALA A 107 -38.84 -8.92 -7.93
N VAL A 108 -38.16 -9.47 -6.93
CA VAL A 108 -38.79 -10.30 -5.89
C VAL A 108 -39.89 -9.54 -5.15
N ALA A 109 -39.61 -8.31 -4.71
CA ALA A 109 -40.59 -7.49 -4.01
C ALA A 109 -41.82 -7.17 -4.86
N THR A 110 -41.66 -6.90 -6.16
CA THR A 110 -42.79 -6.63 -7.06
C THR A 110 -43.69 -7.86 -7.24
N VAL A 111 -43.10 -9.07 -7.31
CA VAL A 111 -43.87 -10.31 -7.37
C VAL A 111 -44.65 -10.54 -6.07
N GLN A 112 -44.02 -10.32 -4.92
CA GLN A 112 -44.67 -10.44 -3.61
C GLN A 112 -45.82 -9.44 -3.46
N LEU A 113 -45.58 -8.15 -3.77
CA LEU A 113 -46.63 -7.12 -3.72
C LEU A 113 -47.80 -7.42 -4.66
N GLY A 114 -47.52 -8.02 -5.83
CA GLY A 114 -48.56 -8.49 -6.74
C GLY A 114 -49.43 -9.58 -6.12
N ALA A 115 -48.81 -10.55 -5.46
CA ALA A 115 -49.53 -11.62 -4.75
C ALA A 115 -50.35 -11.07 -3.56
N ASP A 116 -49.73 -10.23 -2.73
CA ASP A 116 -50.38 -9.60 -1.57
C ASP A 116 -51.59 -8.75 -1.99
N ARG A 117 -51.50 -8.06 -3.13
CA ARG A 117 -52.61 -7.29 -3.68
C ARG A 117 -53.80 -8.18 -4.06
N VAL A 118 -53.54 -9.31 -4.71
CA VAL A 118 -54.62 -10.25 -5.09
C VAL A 118 -55.30 -10.82 -3.84
N ILE A 119 -54.53 -11.16 -2.81
CA ILE A 119 -55.08 -11.63 -1.53
C ILE A 119 -55.94 -10.54 -0.88
N ALA A 120 -55.43 -9.31 -0.78
CA ALA A 120 -56.16 -8.19 -0.19
C ALA A 120 -57.44 -7.83 -0.95
N GLU A 121 -57.42 -7.90 -2.29
CA GLU A 121 -58.62 -7.67 -3.12
C GLU A 121 -59.68 -8.77 -2.90
N ALA A 122 -59.25 -10.02 -2.70
CA ALA A 122 -60.16 -11.14 -2.40
C ALA A 122 -60.81 -10.99 -1.01
N GLU A 123 -60.01 -10.65 0.01
CA GLU A 123 -60.51 -10.39 1.38
C GLU A 123 -61.51 -9.23 1.39
N LEU A 124 -61.19 -8.11 0.71
CA LEU A 124 -62.09 -6.96 0.63
C LEU A 124 -63.41 -7.30 -0.06
N ARG A 125 -63.39 -8.15 -1.09
CA ARG A 125 -64.62 -8.60 -1.77
C ARG A 125 -65.49 -9.43 -0.83
N GLU A 126 -64.90 -10.33 -0.05
CA GLU A 126 -65.63 -11.12 0.93
C GLU A 126 -66.28 -10.23 2.01
N ASP A 127 -65.55 -9.26 2.54
CA ASP A 127 -66.06 -8.29 3.51
C ASP A 127 -67.23 -7.46 2.96
N VAL A 128 -67.11 -6.98 1.71
CA VAL A 128 -68.18 -6.20 1.06
C VAL A 128 -69.42 -7.05 0.83
N LEU A 129 -69.28 -8.31 0.40
CA LEU A 129 -70.40 -9.24 0.25
C LEU A 129 -71.09 -9.51 1.59
N GLY A 130 -70.31 -9.69 2.66
CA GLY A 130 -70.83 -9.83 4.03
C GLY A 130 -71.66 -8.62 4.45
N LEU A 131 -71.10 -7.42 4.33
CA LEU A 131 -71.77 -6.16 4.68
C LEU A 131 -73.03 -5.90 3.84
N ALA A 132 -72.98 -6.19 2.54
CA ALA A 132 -74.12 -6.04 1.64
C ALA A 132 -75.27 -6.99 2.01
N THR A 133 -74.94 -8.24 2.36
CA THR A 133 -75.92 -9.25 2.79
C THR A 133 -76.56 -8.86 4.13
N GLU A 134 -75.78 -8.36 5.09
CA GLU A 134 -76.29 -7.87 6.37
C GLU A 134 -77.26 -6.69 6.18
N LEU A 135 -76.89 -5.73 5.32
CA LEU A 135 -77.74 -4.58 5.00
C LEU A 135 -79.05 -5.00 4.31
N ALA A 136 -78.97 -5.92 3.35
CA ALA A 136 -80.15 -6.46 2.67
C ALA A 136 -81.09 -7.18 3.65
N GLY A 137 -80.55 -7.96 4.58
CA GLY A 137 -81.33 -8.59 5.65
C GLY A 137 -82.06 -7.58 6.55
N ARG A 138 -81.41 -6.46 6.90
CA ARG A 138 -82.05 -5.38 7.68
C ARG A 138 -83.17 -4.66 6.92
N ILE A 139 -83.06 -4.49 5.60
CA ILE A 139 -84.07 -3.81 4.78
C ILE A 139 -85.30 -4.71 4.54
N ILE A 140 -85.09 -6.02 4.35
CA ILE A 140 -86.16 -6.98 4.04
C ILE A 140 -86.88 -7.47 5.32
N GLY A 141 -86.26 -7.32 6.49
CA GLY A 141 -86.90 -7.59 7.79
C GLY A 141 -87.02 -9.07 8.17
N GLU A 142 -86.40 -9.97 7.41
CA GLU A 142 -86.39 -11.43 7.64
C GLU A 142 -84.99 -11.97 7.29
N PRO A 143 -84.37 -12.85 8.10
CA PRO A 143 -83.05 -13.39 7.81
C PRO A 143 -83.11 -14.28 6.55
N LEU A 144 -82.46 -13.83 5.47
CA LEU A 144 -82.34 -14.59 4.23
C LEU A 144 -81.44 -15.81 4.46
N THR A 145 -82.08 -16.97 4.61
CA THR A 145 -81.43 -18.29 4.80
C THR A 145 -80.82 -18.88 3.53
N ASP A 146 -80.87 -18.16 2.39
CA ASP A 146 -80.50 -18.69 1.06
C ASP A 146 -79.23 -18.01 0.52
N ILE A 147 -78.17 -18.00 1.35
CA ILE A 147 -76.87 -17.35 1.10
C ILE A 147 -76.23 -17.80 -0.22
N ASP A 148 -76.37 -19.09 -0.57
CA ASP A 148 -75.74 -19.67 -1.77
C ASP A 148 -76.32 -19.10 -3.08
N ARG A 149 -77.61 -18.74 -3.07
CA ARG A 149 -78.30 -18.21 -4.25
C ARG A 149 -77.90 -16.76 -4.52
N ALA A 150 -77.73 -15.97 -3.46
CA ALA A 150 -77.24 -14.59 -3.55
C ALA A 150 -75.79 -14.54 -4.02
N ARG A 151 -74.95 -15.46 -3.54
CA ARG A 151 -73.53 -15.59 -3.94
C ARG A 151 -73.39 -15.91 -5.43
N THR A 152 -74.18 -16.87 -5.92
CA THR A 152 -74.18 -17.27 -7.34
C THR A 152 -74.55 -16.11 -8.28
N ILE A 153 -75.57 -15.32 -7.92
CA ILE A 153 -76.01 -14.18 -8.74
C ILE A 153 -74.97 -13.05 -8.70
N ALA A 154 -74.32 -12.83 -7.55
CA ALA A 154 -73.25 -11.84 -7.44
C ALA A 154 -72.04 -12.22 -8.30
N ASP A 155 -71.62 -13.49 -8.27
CA ASP A 155 -70.49 -14.00 -9.06
C ASP A 155 -70.75 -13.84 -10.57
N GLU A 156 -71.99 -14.10 -11.03
CA GLU A 156 -72.38 -13.89 -12.44
C GLU A 156 -72.38 -12.40 -12.84
N PHE A 157 -72.77 -11.51 -11.93
CA PHE A 157 -72.73 -10.07 -12.17
C PHE A 157 -71.29 -9.54 -12.30
N PHE A 158 -70.38 -10.00 -11.44
CA PHE A 158 -68.97 -9.62 -11.51
C PHE A 158 -68.26 -10.21 -12.72
N ALA A 159 -68.56 -11.46 -13.11
CA ALA A 159 -68.04 -12.06 -14.34
C ALA A 159 -68.46 -11.27 -15.59
N ASN A 160 -69.71 -10.81 -15.66
CA ASN A 160 -70.20 -9.99 -16.77
C ASN A 160 -69.62 -8.56 -16.76
N ALA A 161 -69.34 -7.99 -15.59
CA ALA A 161 -68.69 -6.69 -15.47
C ALA A 161 -67.24 -6.73 -15.95
N GLU A 162 -66.50 -7.78 -15.62
CA GLU A 162 -65.11 -7.99 -16.11
C GLU A 162 -65.05 -8.27 -17.61
N ALA A 163 -66.03 -8.99 -18.17
CA ALA A 163 -66.14 -9.23 -19.60
C ALA A 163 -66.39 -7.93 -20.40
N ASN A 164 -67.23 -7.04 -19.89
CA ASN A 164 -67.48 -5.74 -20.52
C ASN A 164 -66.29 -4.76 -20.40
N ALA A 165 -65.47 -4.87 -19.34
CA ALA A 165 -64.29 -4.02 -19.17
C ALA A 165 -63.11 -4.42 -20.06
N LYS A 166 -63.14 -5.62 -20.68
CA LYS A 166 -62.11 -6.13 -21.61
C LYS A 166 -62.47 -5.97 -23.09
N SER A 167 -63.66 -5.46 -23.42
CA SER A 167 -64.07 -5.03 -24.77
C SER A 167 -63.78 -3.56 -25.00
#